data_AF-A0A3D1PNJ7-F1
#
_entry.id   AF-A0A3D1PNJ7-F1
#
_cell.length_a   1.000
_cell.length_b   1.000
_cell.length_c   1.000
_cell.angle_alpha   90.00
_cell.angle_beta   90.00
_cell.angle_gamma   90.00
#
_symmetry.space_group_name_H-M   'P 1'
#
loop_
_entity.id
_entity.type
_entity.pdbx_description
1 polymer ?
#
loop_
_entity_poly.entity_id
_entity_poly.type
_entity_poly.pdbx_seq_one_letter_code
_entity_poly.pdbx_strand_id
1 'polypeptide(L)'
;MQPYSDVLSVAEASRFTGYHHNTLTNWCHNGYIRYFEISGGYMIPKSCLLNFLLSPHILDNYRPSKKLVDLAKEFSRQGKSTKKPTAK
;
A
#
# COMPACT_ATOMS: atom_id res chain seq x y z
N MET A 1 -4.47 7.03 -20.59
CA MET A 1 -4.88 6.15 -19.47
C MET A 1 -3.65 5.34 -19.06
N GLN A 2 -3.28 5.31 -17.77
CA GLN A 2 -2.24 4.37 -17.34
C GLN A 2 -2.81 2.95 -17.46
N PRO A 3 -2.16 2.05 -18.21
CA PRO A 3 -2.52 0.63 -18.19
C PRO A 3 -2.38 0.14 -16.76
N TYR A 4 -3.39 -0.57 -16.24
CA TYR A 4 -3.36 -1.21 -14.93
C TYR A 4 -3.35 -0.27 -13.71
N SER A 5 -4.33 0.65 -13.62
CA SER A 5 -4.46 1.56 -12.48
C SER A 5 -4.58 0.84 -11.13
N ASP A 6 -5.08 -0.39 -11.06
CA ASP A 6 -5.40 -1.06 -9.79
C ASP A 6 -4.24 -1.89 -9.20
N VAL A 7 -3.13 -1.98 -9.90
CA VAL A 7 -1.92 -2.70 -9.48
C VAL A 7 -0.73 -1.74 -9.41
N LEU A 8 0.27 -2.13 -8.65
CA LEU A 8 1.52 -1.38 -8.45
C LEU A 8 2.68 -2.33 -8.72
N SER A 9 3.65 -1.89 -9.51
CA SER A 9 4.95 -2.55 -9.54
C SER A 9 5.63 -2.49 -8.17
N VAL A 10 6.62 -3.36 -7.93
CA VAL A 10 7.43 -3.31 -6.69
C VAL A 10 8.06 -1.94 -6.48
N ALA A 11 8.54 -1.30 -7.55
CA ALA A 11 9.12 0.04 -7.48
C ALA A 11 8.09 1.10 -7.04
N GLU A 12 6.87 1.03 -7.56
CA GLU A 12 5.79 1.93 -7.15
C GLU A 12 5.33 1.66 -5.72
N ALA A 13 5.18 0.40 -5.33
CA ALA A 13 4.84 0.00 -3.97
C ALA A 13 5.92 0.45 -2.98
N SER A 14 7.20 0.36 -3.34
CA SER A 14 8.33 0.84 -2.53
C SER A 14 8.23 2.36 -2.33
N ARG A 15 8.02 3.11 -3.42
CA ARG A 15 7.83 4.56 -3.35
C ARG A 15 6.62 4.94 -2.51
N PHE A 16 5.52 4.20 -2.61
CA PHE A 16 4.28 4.49 -1.89
C PHE A 16 4.40 4.20 -0.39
N THR A 17 4.83 2.98 -0.04
CA THR A 17 4.87 2.48 1.34
C THR A 17 6.13 2.91 2.09
N GLY A 18 7.20 3.27 1.39
CA GLY A 18 8.51 3.56 1.98
C GLY A 18 9.31 2.33 2.38
N TYR A 19 8.83 1.11 2.11
CA TYR A 19 9.64 -0.11 2.26
C TYR A 19 10.63 -0.23 1.09
N HIS A 20 11.78 -0.85 1.36
CA HIS A 20 12.79 -1.07 0.34
C HIS A 20 12.28 -2.07 -0.71
N HIS A 21 12.71 -1.91 -1.97
CA HIS A 21 12.37 -2.81 -3.08
C HIS A 21 12.56 -4.29 -2.70
N ASN A 22 13.71 -4.65 -2.13
CA ASN A 22 14.02 -6.05 -1.78
C ASN A 22 13.06 -6.61 -0.73
N THR A 23 12.57 -5.79 0.21
CA THR A 23 11.60 -6.21 1.22
C THR A 23 10.28 -6.60 0.57
N LEU A 24 9.78 -5.77 -0.35
CA LEU A 24 8.55 -6.05 -1.11
C LEU A 24 8.72 -7.25 -2.03
N THR A 25 9.86 -7.38 -2.70
CA THR A 25 10.18 -8.57 -3.51
C THR A 25 10.17 -9.85 -2.67
N ASN A 26 10.77 -9.83 -1.48
CA ASN A 26 10.72 -10.97 -0.56
C ASN A 26 9.29 -11.26 -0.09
N TRP A 27 8.46 -10.24 0.12
CA TRP A 27 7.06 -10.45 0.50
C TRP A 27 6.23 -11.09 -0.60
N CYS A 28 6.45 -10.68 -1.85
CA CYS A 28 5.86 -11.36 -3.01
C CYS A 28 6.39 -12.79 -3.12
N HIS A 29 7.71 -12.97 -3.12
CA HIS A 29 8.35 -14.28 -3.33
C HIS A 29 7.97 -15.32 -2.28
N ASN A 30 7.88 -14.91 -1.00
CA ASN A 30 7.45 -15.79 0.09
C ASN A 30 5.93 -16.01 0.15
N GLY A 31 5.16 -15.44 -0.78
CA GLY A 31 3.70 -15.63 -0.87
C GLY A 31 2.89 -14.85 0.17
N TYR A 32 3.50 -13.89 0.87
CA TYR A 32 2.79 -13.06 1.85
C TYR A 32 1.82 -12.08 1.18
N ILE A 33 2.18 -11.57 0.00
CA ILE A 33 1.36 -10.66 -0.80
C ILE A 33 0.97 -11.38 -2.08
N ARG A 34 -0.33 -11.38 -2.42
CA ARG A 34 -0.77 -11.83 -3.75
C ARG A 34 -0.33 -10.84 -4.83
N TYR A 35 0.20 -11.37 -5.93
CA TYR A 35 0.69 -10.59 -7.06
C TYR A 35 0.33 -11.27 -8.38
N PHE A 36 0.44 -10.52 -9.46
CA PHE A 36 0.48 -11.04 -10.83
C PHE A 36 1.90 -10.95 -11.35
N GLU A 37 2.34 -11.96 -12.08
CA GLU A 37 3.58 -11.89 -12.82
C GLU A 37 3.27 -11.37 -14.23
N ILE A 38 3.72 -10.15 -14.53
CA ILE A 38 3.49 -9.50 -15.83
C ILE A 38 4.84 -9.05 -16.36
N SER A 39 5.22 -9.55 -17.54
CA SER A 39 6.48 -9.21 -18.21
C SER A 39 7.73 -9.41 -17.33
N GLY A 40 7.75 -10.46 -16.50
CA GLY A 40 8.87 -10.76 -15.60
C GLY A 40 8.96 -9.88 -14.34
N GLY A 41 7.93 -9.08 -14.07
CA GLY A 41 7.82 -8.24 -12.87
C GLY A 41 6.63 -8.60 -11.98
N TYR A 42 6.78 -8.36 -10.67
CA TYR A 42 5.68 -8.48 -9.72
C TYR A 42 4.78 -7.25 -9.77
N MET A 43 3.52 -7.47 -10.14
CA MET A 43 2.45 -6.48 -10.14
C MET A 43 1.48 -6.76 -8.99
N ILE A 44 1.48 -5.87 -8.00
CA ILE A 44 0.78 -6.06 -6.73
C ILE A 44 -0.55 -5.30 -6.76
N PRO A 45 -1.72 -5.96 -6.65
CA PRO A 45 -2.99 -5.27 -6.51
C PRO A 45 -2.99 -4.36 -5.28
N LYS A 46 -3.45 -3.11 -5.43
CA LYS A 46 -3.49 -2.11 -4.35
C LYS A 46 -4.22 -2.63 -3.11
N SER A 47 -5.33 -3.34 -3.32
CA SER A 47 -6.12 -3.97 -2.25
C SER A 47 -5.35 -5.05 -1.50
N CYS A 48 -4.56 -5.87 -2.21
CA CYS A 48 -3.73 -6.92 -1.60
C CYS A 48 -2.60 -6.30 -0.78
N LEU A 49 -1.94 -5.26 -1.30
CA LEU A 49 -0.92 -4.52 -0.56
C LEU A 49 -1.49 -3.90 0.72
N LEU A 50 -2.64 -3.23 0.62
CA LEU A 50 -3.27 -2.58 1.78
C LEU A 50 -3.67 -3.59 2.85
N ASN A 51 -4.35 -4.67 2.46
CA ASN A 51 -4.75 -5.73 3.40
C ASN A 51 -3.54 -6.36 4.10
N PHE A 52 -2.44 -6.54 3.37
CA PHE A 52 -1.20 -7.06 3.96
C PHE A 52 -0.56 -6.07 4.93
N LEU A 53 -0.48 -4.79 4.59
CA LEU A 53 0.07 -3.75 5.47
C LEU A 53 -0.73 -3.58 6.77
N LEU A 54 -2.03 -3.87 6.72
CA LEU A 54 -2.92 -3.86 7.89
C LEU A 54 -2.98 -5.21 8.61
N SER A 55 -2.29 -6.24 8.10
CA SER A 55 -2.30 -7.55 8.73
C SER A 55 -1.48 -7.56 10.03
N PRO A 56 -1.88 -8.36 11.04
CA PRO A 56 -1.11 -8.52 12.28
C PRO A 56 0.35 -8.91 12.01
N HIS A 57 0.60 -9.74 10.99
CA HIS A 57 1.95 -10.13 10.60
C HIS A 57 2.87 -8.92 10.36
N ILE A 58 2.38 -7.88 9.67
CA ILE A 58 3.16 -6.67 9.43
C ILE A 58 3.18 -5.77 10.66
N LEU A 59 2.03 -5.55 11.30
CA LEU A 59 1.93 -4.61 12.42
C LEU A 59 2.73 -5.07 13.65
N ASP A 60 2.84 -6.37 13.87
CA ASP A 60 3.54 -6.94 15.02
C ASP A 60 5.04 -7.14 14.76
N ASN A 61 5.44 -7.47 13.52
CA ASN A 61 6.84 -7.81 13.20
C ASN A 61 7.61 -6.66 12.54
N TYR A 62 6.92 -5.69 11.93
CA TYR A 62 7.55 -4.61 11.18
C TYR A 62 7.12 -3.26 11.70
N ARG A 63 8.10 -2.43 12.08
CA ARG A 63 7.84 -1.02 12.34
C ARG A 63 7.33 -0.35 11.06
N PRO A 64 6.14 0.29 11.07
CA PRO A 64 5.64 1.02 9.93
C PRO A 64 6.66 2.08 9.50
N SER A 65 6.90 2.22 8.20
CA SER A 65 7.79 3.27 7.70
C SER A 65 7.26 4.64 8.11
N LYS A 66 8.15 5.62 8.35
CA LYS A 66 7.73 6.99 8.67
C LYS A 66 6.75 7.54 7.62
N LYS A 67 7.00 7.23 6.35
CA LYS A 67 6.14 7.63 5.23
C LYS A 67 4.74 7.04 5.34
N LEU A 68 4.62 5.76 5.70
CA LEU A 68 3.32 5.11 5.87
C LEU A 68 2.55 5.70 7.07
N VAL A 69 3.25 5.99 8.16
CA VAL A 69 2.66 6.65 9.35
C VAL A 69 2.18 8.06 9.01
N ASP A 70 3.00 8.84 8.32
CA ASP A 70 2.66 10.22 7.93
C ASP A 70 1.48 10.22 6.95
N LEU A 71 1.45 9.28 6.00
CA LEU A 71 0.33 9.08 5.08
C LEU A 71 -0.96 8.72 5.83
N ALA A 72 -0.90 7.79 6.79
CA ALA A 72 -2.07 7.41 7.60
C ALA A 72 -2.61 8.59 8.44
N LYS A 73 -1.72 9.40 9.01
CA LYS A 73 -2.09 10.63 9.72
C LYS A 73 -2.75 11.65 8.79
N GLU A 74 -2.23 11.80 7.58
CA GLU A 74 -2.82 12.70 6.58
C GLU A 74 -4.24 12.26 6.19
N PHE A 75 -4.44 10.97 5.90
CA PHE A 75 -5.77 10.42 5.59
C PHE A 75 -6.75 10.59 6.76
N SER A 76 -6.28 10.35 8.00
CA SER A 76 -7.08 10.57 9.20
C SER A 76 -7.52 12.03 9.37
N ARG A 77 -6.71 12.98 8.86
CA ARG A 77 -7.05 14.41 8.84
C ARG A 77 -8.06 14.75 7.75
N GLN A 78 -7.95 14.13 6.58
CA GLN A 78 -8.88 14.34 5.46
C GLN A 78 -10.29 13.81 5.77
N GLY A 79 -10.40 12.69 6.51
CA GLY A 79 -11.69 12.13 6.93
C GLY A 79 -12.53 13.01 7.86
N LYS A 80 -11.98 14.11 8.38
CA LYS A 80 -12.71 15.08 9.24
C LYS A 80 -13.37 16.24 8.47
N SER A 81 -13.17 16.32 7.14
CA SER A 81 -13.66 17.43 6.32
C SER A 81 -14.80 17.05 5.36
N THR A 82 -15.75 16.23 5.79
CA THR A 82 -17.04 16.09 5.11
C THR A 82 -18.15 15.89 6.13
N LYS A 83 -18.70 16.98 6.68
CA LYS A 83 -20.15 17.25 6.87
C LYS A 83 -20.33 18.64 7.49
N LYS A 84 -20.58 19.65 6.65
CA LYS A 84 -21.47 20.76 7.05
C LYS A 84 -22.71 20.62 6.18
N PRO A 85 -23.88 20.21 6.70
CA PRO A 85 -25.11 20.26 5.93
C PRO A 85 -25.47 21.74 5.75
N THR A 86 -25.41 22.22 4.52
CA THR A 86 -26.00 23.50 4.13
C THR A 86 -27.51 23.32 4.19
N ALA A 87 -28.14 23.81 5.26
CA ALA A 87 -29.59 23.94 5.34
C ALA A 87 -30.04 24.96 4.28
N LYS A 88 -31.01 24.57 3.46
CA LYS A 88 -31.84 25.48 2.66
C LYS A 88 -32.99 25.98 3.52
#